data_AF-A0A512J1J5-F1
#
_entry.id   AF-A0A512J1J5-F1
#
_cell.length_a   1.000
_cell.length_b   1.000
_cell.length_c   1.000
_cell.angle_alpha   90.00
_cell.angle_beta   90.00
_cell.angle_gamma   90.00
#
_symmetry.space_group_name_H-M   'P 1'
#
loop_
_entity.id
_entity.type
_entity.pdbx_description
1 polymer ?
#
loop_
_entity_poly.entity_id
_entity_poly.type
_entity_poly.pdbx_seq_one_letter_code
_entity_poly.pdbx_strand_id
1 'polypeptide(L)' 'MESSDTLDVIASRIRAAWESGRVCSLVGRGCRARVVRIGRLVEAGRLDPALGLRLAREVEALAFCFAPLPPEPMP' A
#
# COMPACT_ATOMS: atom_id res chain seq x y z
N MET A 1 -11.93 -8.30 18.21
CA MET A 1 -10.67 -8.85 17.65
C MET A 1 -10.06 -7.73 16.84
N GLU A 2 -9.14 -6.96 17.43
CA GLU A 2 -8.40 -5.94 16.67
C GLU A 2 -7.67 -6.67 15.54
N SER A 3 -7.92 -6.28 14.29
CA SER A 3 -7.10 -6.77 13.19
C SER A 3 -5.69 -6.29 13.46
N SER A 4 -4.74 -7.21 13.65
CA SER A 4 -3.32 -6.88 13.72
C SER A 4 -2.87 -6.44 12.33
N ASP A 5 -3.23 -5.21 11.95
CA ASP A 5 -2.74 -4.57 10.76
C ASP A 5 -1.25 -4.29 10.99
N THR A 6 -0.40 -5.13 10.44
CA THR A 6 1.02 -4.86 10.32
C THR A 6 1.30 -4.17 8.99
N LEU A 7 2.45 -3.51 8.87
CA LEU A 7 2.88 -2.87 7.63
C LEU A 7 2.96 -3.88 6.47
N ASP A 8 3.37 -5.12 6.76
CA ASP A 8 3.44 -6.19 5.77
C ASP A 8 2.06 -6.65 5.30
N VAL A 9 1.08 -6.70 6.20
CA VAL A 9 -0.31 -7.01 5.87
C VAL A 9 -0.88 -5.94 4.94
N ILE A 10 -0.68 -4.65 5.26
CA ILE A 10 -1.12 -3.54 4.41
C ILE A 10 -0.45 -3.58 3.04
N ALA A 11 0.88 -3.75 2.99
CA ALA A 11 1.62 -3.85 1.72
C ALA A 11 1.13 -5.03 0.86
N SER A 12 0.76 -6.14 1.48
CA SER A 12 0.22 -7.33 0.80
C SER A 12 -1.21 -7.13 0.32
N ARG A 13 -2.07 -6.44 1.07
CA ARG A 13 -3.43 -6.09 0.64
C ARG A 13 -3.42 -5.17 -0.58
N ILE A 14 -2.58 -4.14 -0.58
CA ILE A 14 -2.42 -3.24 -1.73
C ILE A 14 -1.96 -4.05 -2.96
N ARG A 15 -0.97 -4.93 -2.79
CA ARG A 15 -0.50 -5.84 -3.85
C ARG A 15 -1.63 -6.66 -4.45
N ALA A 16 -2.34 -7.40 -3.58
CA ALA A 16 -3.43 -8.26 -4.00
C ALA A 16 -4.54 -7.46 -4.70
N ALA A 17 -4.82 -6.23 -4.25
CA ALA A 17 -5.84 -5.38 -4.86
C ALA A 17 -5.51 -4.99 -6.30
N TRP A 18 -4.25 -4.65 -6.63
CA TRP A 18 -3.93 -4.34 -8.02
C TRP A 18 -3.76 -5.59 -8.88
N GLU A 19 -3.24 -6.69 -8.31
CA GLU A 19 -3.08 -7.96 -9.04
C GLU A 19 -4.43 -8.51 -9.45
N SER A 20 -5.45 -8.31 -8.61
CA SER A 20 -6.84 -8.68 -8.91
C SER A 20 -7.61 -7.63 -9.73
N GLY A 21 -6.95 -6.57 -10.21
CA GLY A 21 -7.61 -5.50 -10.97
C GLY A 21 -8.65 -4.68 -10.19
N ARG A 22 -8.62 -4.67 -8.85
CA ARG A 22 -9.54 -3.85 -8.02
C ARG A 22 -9.11 -2.38 -7.93
N VAL A 23 -7.82 -2.11 -8.07
CA VAL A 23 -7.25 -0.75 -8.05
C VAL A 23 -6.24 -0.55 -9.19
N CYS A 24 -5.92 0.70 -9.50
CA CYS A 24 -4.89 1.05 -10.49
C CYS A 24 -3.52 0.44 -10.12
N SER A 25 -2.93 -0.31 -11.06
CA SER A 25 -1.66 -0.98 -10.81
C SER A 25 -0.46 -0.04 -10.72
N LEU A 26 -0.50 1.11 -11.39
CA LEU A 26 0.55 2.14 -11.29
C LEU A 26 0.56 2.78 -9.90
N VAL A 27 -0.61 3.25 -9.45
CA VAL A 27 -0.76 3.86 -8.12
C VAL A 27 -0.51 2.83 -7.02
N GLY A 28 -1.10 1.63 -7.15
CA GLY A 28 -0.93 0.53 -6.21
C GLY A 28 0.54 0.18 -5.97
N ARG A 29 1.33 -0.01 -7.04
CA ARG A 29 2.78 -0.30 -6.92
C ARG A 29 3.53 0.78 -6.15
N GLY A 30 3.25 2.06 -6.44
CA GLY A 30 3.81 3.20 -5.72
C GLY A 30 3.42 3.21 -4.25
N CYS A 31 2.13 2.99 -3.95
CA CYS A 31 1.61 2.90 -2.59
C CYS A 31 2.28 1.78 -1.79
N ARG A 32 2.38 0.56 -2.35
CA ARG A 32 3.10 -0.54 -1.66
C ARG A 32 4.56 -0.20 -1.42
N ALA A 33 5.26 0.35 -2.42
CA ALA A 33 6.67 0.73 -2.26
C ALA A 33 6.84 1.75 -1.11
N ARG A 34 5.89 2.69 -0.97
CA ARG A 34 5.86 3.62 0.15
C ARG A 34 5.64 2.94 1.49
N VAL A 35 4.71 1.98 1.61
CA VAL A 35 4.50 1.20 2.86
C VAL A 35 5.75 0.42 3.25
N VAL A 36 6.43 -0.22 2.28
CA VAL A 36 7.70 -0.92 2.54
C VAL A 36 8.77 0.05 3.04
N ARG A 37 8.84 1.26 2.47
CA ARG A 37 9.77 2.30 2.95
C ARG A 37 9.43 2.78 4.35
N ILE A 38 8.14 2.92 4.70
CA ILE A 38 7.69 3.22 6.06
C ILE A 38 8.21 2.15 7.03
N GLY A 39 8.03 0.86 6.71
CA GLY A 39 8.55 -0.24 7.54
C GLY A 39 10.05 -0.14 7.80
N ARG A 40 10.84 0.10 6.74
CA ARG A 40 12.29 0.30 6.89
C ARG A 40 12.66 1.48 7.80
N LEU A 41 11.87 2.56 7.79
CA LEU A 41 12.10 3.70 8.68
C LEU A 41 11.74 3.39 10.13
N VAL A 42 10.67 2.61 10.36
CA VAL A 42 10.29 2.14 11.70
C VAL A 42 11.37 1.21 12.27
N GLU A 43 11.81 0.21 11.51
CA GLU A 43 12.88 -0.71 11.92
C GLU A 43 14.20 0.01 12.22
N ALA A 44 14.50 1.09 11.49
CA ALA A 44 15.69 1.90 11.72
C ALA A 44 15.54 2.89 12.91
N GLY A 45 14.42 2.90 13.62
CA GLY A 45 14.15 3.86 14.70
C GLY A 45 14.01 5.31 14.23
N ARG A 46 13.79 5.52 12.92
CA ARG A 46 13.66 6.84 12.27
C ARG A 46 12.21 7.31 12.19
N LEU A 47 11.26 6.45 12.54
CA LEU A 47 9.84 6.72 12.54
C LEU A 47 9.17 5.94 13.68
N ASP A 48 8.34 6.62 14.46
CA ASP A 48 7.55 5.98 15.52
C ASP A 48 6.65 4.88 14.92
N PRO A 49 6.56 3.67 15.53
CA PRO A 49 5.74 2.57 14.99
C PRO A 49 4.26 2.91 14.82
N ALA A 50 3.65 3.63 15.76
CA ALA A 50 2.23 3.97 15.70
C ALA A 50 1.96 5.00 14.58
N LEU A 51 2.85 5.98 14.43
CA LEU A 51 2.82 6.90 13.29
C LEU A 51 3.05 6.15 11.97
N GLY A 52 3.99 5.21 11.92
CA GLY A 52 4.24 4.37 10.74
C GLY A 52 2.99 3.61 10.30
N LEU A 53 2.28 2.98 11.25
CA LEU A 53 1.03 2.29 10.97
C LEU A 53 -0.05 3.26 10.45
N ARG A 54 -0.19 4.45 11.06
CA ARG A 54 -1.13 5.48 10.58
C ARG A 54 -0.84 5.88 9.13
N LEU A 55 0.42 6.20 8.83
CA LEU A 55 0.85 6.57 7.48
C LEU A 55 0.63 5.44 6.47
N ALA A 56 0.82 4.18 6.87
CA ALA A 56 0.55 3.04 5.99
C ALA A 56 -0.95 2.89 5.68
N ARG A 57 -1.82 3.13 6.66
CA ARG A 57 -3.29 3.13 6.46
C ARG A 57 -3.75 4.26 5.54
N GLU A 58 -3.17 5.45 5.66
CA GLU A 58 -3.42 6.56 4.73
C GLU A 58 -3.04 6.18 3.29
N VAL A 59 -1.90 5.49 3.12
CA VAL A 59 -1.43 5.02 1.82
C VAL A 59 -2.31 3.92 1.25
N GLU A 60 -2.81 3.02 2.09
CA GLU A 60 -3.81 2.03 1.68
C GLU A 60 -5.07 2.71 1.19
N ALA A 61 -5.65 3.63 1.97
CA ALA A 61 -6.82 4.39 1.56
C ALA A 61 -6.62 5.09 0.20
N LEU A 62 -5.46 5.74 0.00
CA LEU A 62 -5.10 6.37 -1.28
C LEU A 62 -5.05 5.36 -2.44
N ALA A 63 -4.49 4.16 -2.23
CA ALA A 63 -4.45 3.14 -3.27
C ALA A 63 -5.86 2.75 -3.74
N PHE A 64 -6.83 2.74 -2.82
CA PHE A 64 -8.23 2.44 -3.12
C PHE A 64 -9.02 3.63 -3.70
N CYS A 65 -8.43 4.82 -3.84
CA CYS A 65 -9.07 5.96 -4.51
C CYS A 65 -9.04 5.87 -6.05
N PHE A 66 -8.16 5.04 -6.63
CA PHE A 66 -7.93 4.99 -8.07
C PHE A 66 -8.37 3.65 -8.65
N ALA A 67 -9.42 3.68 -9.47
CA ALA A 67 -9.88 2.53 -10.26
C ALA A 67 -8.81 2.10 -11.29
N PRO A 68 -8.78 0.82 -11.71
CA PRO A 68 -7.89 0.36 -12.77
C PRO A 68 -8.10 1.13 -14.07
N LEU A 69 -7.01 1.33 -14.82
CA LEU A 69 -7.09 1.80 -16.20
C LEU A 69 -7.48 0.63 -17.12
N PRO A 70 -8.20 0.90 -18.21
CA PRO A 70 -8.36 -0.09 -19.27
C PRO A 70 -6.99 -0.52 -19.82
N PRO A 71 -6.88 -1.73 -20.40
CA PRO A 71 -5.65 -2.18 -21.03
C PRO A 71 -5.22 -1.19 -22.13
N GLU A 72 -3.91 -0.95 -22.24
CA GLU A 72 -3.37 -0.18 -23.35
C GLU A 72 -3.70 -0.88 -24.68
N PRO A 73 -4.02 -0.13 -25.74
CA PRO A 73 -4.09 -0.70 -27.08
C PRO A 73 -2.77 -1.38 -27.41
N MET A 74 -2.83 -2.61 -27.92
CA MET A 74 -1.62 -3.23 -28.46
C MET A 74 -1.15 -2.41 -29.67
N PRO A 75 0.17 -2.21 -29.84
CA PRO A 75 0.73 -1.51 -30.99
C PRO A 75 0.40 -2.21 -32.32
#